data_AF-A0A2N5G4Z8-F1
#
_entry.id   AF-A0A2N5G4Z8-F1
#
_cell.length_a   1.000
_cell.length_b   1.000
_cell.length_c   1.000
_cell.angle_alpha   90.00
_cell.angle_beta   90.00
_cell.angle_gamma   90.00
#
_symmetry.space_group_name_H-M   'P 1'
#
loop_
_entity.id
_entity.type
_entity.pdbx_description
1 polymer ?
#
loop_
_entity_poly.entity_id
_entity_poly.type
_entity_poly.pdbx_seq_one_letter_code
_entity_poly.pdbx_strand_id
1 'polypeptide(L)'
;MSRHLLKFLPAFMVILLITPMSAQAVNDLKSREDVFRFLEQSLQAQVSLSEKTRTMEEIDEILDRYFTNEYKNLFLKENIVKEGDKYVTYGSDSAPYYIPFFDFAEATEVKFFNEKIYVYEYFPENHEGPVGYDSHYEGLLLEKENDSWKVSEYLYNMEPEEMIRAEREKEKDDKEARYNLVFGEPAFVANLEPASDRFDLSTDPFSAFLRYASSISGHHWGEYQAFFKSGESESEIALE
;
A
#
# COMPACT_ATOMS: atom_id res chain seq x y z
N MET A 1 -42.26 -18.69 23.31
CA MET A 1 -41.41 -17.48 23.21
C MET A 1 -42.12 -16.32 23.91
N SER A 2 -41.43 -15.63 24.82
CA SER A 2 -41.99 -14.54 25.62
C SER A 2 -42.48 -13.39 24.73
N ARG A 3 -43.74 -12.96 24.88
CA ARG A 3 -44.39 -11.85 24.12
C ARG A 3 -43.70 -10.49 24.33
N HIS A 4 -42.72 -10.43 25.22
CA HIS A 4 -41.90 -9.26 25.48
C HIS A 4 -40.66 -9.18 24.56
N LEU A 5 -40.16 -10.30 24.02
CA LEU A 5 -39.02 -10.26 23.07
C LEU A 5 -39.41 -9.64 21.71
N LEU A 6 -40.65 -9.80 21.27
CA LEU A 6 -41.11 -9.32 19.97
C LEU A 6 -41.20 -7.78 19.88
N LYS A 7 -41.28 -7.09 21.03
CA LYS A 7 -41.41 -5.62 21.09
C LYS A 7 -40.08 -4.88 20.97
N PHE A 8 -38.95 -5.57 21.15
CA PHE A 8 -37.62 -4.99 21.00
C PHE A 8 -37.01 -5.21 19.60
N LEU A 9 -37.63 -6.06 18.78
CA LEU A 9 -37.23 -6.34 17.40
C LEU A 9 -37.14 -5.09 16.50
N PRO A 10 -38.11 -4.15 16.50
CA PRO A 10 -38.01 -2.96 15.65
C PRO A 10 -36.92 -1.98 16.13
N ALA A 11 -36.66 -1.91 17.44
CA ALA A 11 -35.60 -1.05 17.99
C ALA A 11 -34.19 -1.55 17.61
N PHE A 12 -33.99 -2.88 17.54
CA PHE A 12 -32.74 -3.48 17.08
C PHE A 12 -32.50 -3.24 15.58
N MET A 13 -33.56 -3.23 14.78
CA MET A 13 -33.48 -2.98 13.33
C MET A 13 -33.12 -1.53 12.98
N VAL A 14 -33.57 -0.56 13.79
CA VAL A 14 -33.21 0.87 13.62
C VAL A 14 -31.76 1.14 14.01
N ILE A 15 -31.22 0.46 15.03
CA ILE A 15 -29.81 0.61 15.44
C ILE A 15 -28.85 0.07 14.36
N LEU A 16 -29.24 -0.96 13.61
CA LEU A 16 -28.48 -1.48 12.46
C LEU A 16 -28.41 -0.52 11.25
N LEU A 17 -29.33 0.44 11.14
CA LEU A 17 -29.36 1.42 10.04
C LEU A 17 -28.50 2.67 10.31
N ILE A 18 -28.06 2.87 11.56
CA ILE A 18 -27.33 4.08 11.98
C ILE A 18 -25.84 3.79 12.18
N THR A 19 -25.38 2.54 12.03
CA THR A 19 -23.93 2.29 11.96
C THR A 19 -23.44 2.89 10.64
N PRO A 20 -22.63 3.97 10.64
CA PRO A 20 -21.90 4.31 9.44
C PRO A 20 -21.08 3.07 9.11
N MET A 21 -21.35 2.48 7.96
CA MET A 21 -20.42 1.54 7.35
C MET A 21 -19.24 2.40 6.90
N SER A 22 -18.45 2.87 7.86
CA SER A 22 -17.10 3.30 7.62
C SER A 22 -16.40 2.03 7.14
N ALA A 23 -16.45 1.81 5.83
CA ALA A 23 -15.56 0.92 5.12
C ALA A 23 -14.15 1.45 5.42
N GLN A 24 -13.61 1.05 6.58
CA GLN A 24 -12.20 1.15 6.84
C GLN A 24 -11.58 0.34 5.72
N ALA A 25 -10.77 1.02 4.89
CA ALA A 25 -9.94 0.32 3.93
C ALA A 25 -9.23 -0.81 4.69
N VAL A 26 -9.21 -2.00 4.11
CA VAL A 26 -8.40 -3.09 4.64
C VAL A 26 -6.96 -2.63 4.47
N ASN A 27 -6.41 -1.97 5.49
CA ASN A 27 -5.10 -1.32 5.42
C ASN A 27 -3.97 -2.33 5.25
N ASP A 28 -4.25 -3.61 5.49
CA ASP A 28 -3.28 -4.68 5.45
C ASP A 28 -3.78 -5.82 4.55
N LEU A 29 -3.48 -5.71 3.26
CA LEU A 29 -3.79 -6.74 2.27
C LEU A 29 -2.79 -7.89 2.43
N LYS A 30 -3.19 -8.93 3.17
CA LYS A 30 -2.34 -10.09 3.51
C LYS A 30 -2.72 -11.36 2.79
N SER A 31 -3.93 -11.41 2.25
CA SER A 31 -4.49 -12.58 1.58
C SER A 31 -5.11 -12.19 0.25
N ARG A 32 -5.31 -13.19 -0.60
CA ARG A 32 -6.00 -13.05 -1.87
C ARG A 32 -7.42 -12.50 -1.67
N GLU A 33 -8.11 -12.99 -0.65
CA GLU A 33 -9.48 -12.58 -0.30
C GLU A 33 -9.53 -11.12 0.16
N ASP A 34 -8.49 -10.63 0.86
CA ASP A 34 -8.38 -9.22 1.22
C ASP A 34 -8.21 -8.34 -0.03
N VAL A 35 -7.35 -8.76 -0.95
CA VAL A 35 -7.10 -8.06 -2.22
C VAL A 35 -8.37 -8.02 -3.08
N PHE A 36 -9.10 -9.13 -3.18
CA PHE A 36 -10.35 -9.18 -3.95
C PHE A 36 -11.40 -8.25 -3.37
N ARG A 37 -11.64 -8.31 -2.05
CA ARG A 37 -12.56 -7.40 -1.37
C ARG A 37 -12.15 -5.93 -1.56
N PHE A 38 -10.86 -5.63 -1.51
CA PHE A 38 -10.35 -4.28 -1.77
C PHE A 38 -10.65 -3.83 -3.21
N LEU A 39 -10.40 -4.68 -4.21
CA LEU A 39 -10.66 -4.37 -5.62
C LEU A 39 -12.15 -4.27 -5.93
N GLU A 40 -13.01 -5.12 -5.34
CA GLU A 40 -14.46 -5.02 -5.45
C GLU A 40 -14.96 -3.67 -4.90
N GLN A 41 -14.47 -3.25 -3.74
CA GLN A 41 -14.81 -1.95 -3.14
C GLN A 41 -14.31 -0.79 -4.01
N SER A 42 -13.12 -0.93 -4.58
CA SER A 42 -12.52 0.06 -5.49
C SER A 42 -13.32 0.19 -6.79
N LEU A 43 -13.77 -0.93 -7.36
CA LEU A 43 -14.63 -0.95 -8.55
C LEU A 43 -16.00 -0.34 -8.24
N GLN A 44 -16.58 -0.69 -7.10
CA GLN A 44 -17.83 -0.10 -6.63
C GLN A 44 -17.71 1.42 -6.47
N ALA A 45 -16.57 1.92 -5.99
CA ALA A 45 -16.31 3.36 -5.91
C ALA A 45 -16.35 4.01 -7.30
N GLN A 46 -15.69 3.44 -8.31
CA GLN A 46 -15.72 3.92 -9.70
C GLN A 46 -17.14 3.89 -10.29
N VAL A 47 -17.86 2.79 -10.10
CA VAL A 47 -19.24 2.62 -10.61
C VAL A 47 -20.21 3.60 -9.94
N SER A 48 -20.03 3.87 -8.63
CA SER A 48 -20.92 4.78 -7.90
C SER A 48 -20.96 6.19 -8.51
N LEU A 49 -19.90 6.60 -9.22
CA LEU A 49 -19.81 7.91 -9.87
C LEU A 49 -20.88 8.11 -10.97
N SER A 50 -21.44 7.04 -11.52
CA SER A 50 -22.50 7.13 -12.53
C SER A 50 -23.91 7.29 -11.95
N GLU A 51 -24.08 7.12 -10.63
CA GLU A 51 -25.41 7.15 -9.99
C GLU A 51 -26.01 8.55 -9.91
N LYS A 52 -25.16 9.58 -9.79
CA LYS A 52 -25.57 10.99 -9.66
C LYS A 52 -24.40 11.92 -9.96
N THR A 53 -24.72 13.14 -10.38
CA THR A 53 -23.73 14.22 -10.52
C THR A 53 -23.13 14.61 -9.17
N ARG A 54 -21.81 14.80 -9.11
CA ARG A 54 -21.02 15.13 -7.91
C ARG A 54 -20.07 16.31 -8.16
N THR A 55 -19.61 16.98 -7.11
CA THR A 55 -18.49 17.94 -7.24
C THR A 55 -17.17 17.20 -7.38
N MET A 56 -16.09 17.89 -7.77
CA MET A 56 -14.78 17.24 -7.89
C MET A 56 -14.26 16.79 -6.52
N GLU A 57 -14.54 17.57 -5.48
CA GLU A 57 -14.15 17.24 -4.10
C GLU A 57 -14.84 15.95 -3.62
N GLU A 58 -16.14 15.78 -3.91
CA GLU A 58 -16.86 14.54 -3.59
C GLU A 58 -16.29 13.34 -4.36
N ILE A 59 -15.85 13.54 -5.62
CA ILE A 59 -15.23 12.49 -6.44
C ILE A 59 -13.87 12.11 -5.87
N ASP A 60 -13.04 13.09 -5.53
CA ASP A 60 -11.74 12.87 -4.90
C ASP A 60 -11.87 12.10 -3.59
N GLU A 61 -12.82 12.49 -2.71
CA GLU A 61 -13.07 11.78 -1.46
C GLU A 61 -13.45 10.30 -1.65
N ILE A 62 -14.19 9.99 -2.72
CA ILE A 62 -14.60 8.62 -3.05
C ILE A 62 -13.40 7.81 -3.56
N LEU A 63 -12.57 8.39 -4.43
CA LEU A 63 -11.50 7.66 -5.13
C LEU A 63 -10.18 7.61 -4.35
N ASP A 64 -9.86 8.62 -3.54
CA ASP A 64 -8.57 8.75 -2.84
C ASP A 64 -8.29 7.61 -1.86
N ARG A 65 -9.33 6.94 -1.38
CA ARG A 65 -9.19 5.76 -0.52
C ARG A 65 -8.57 4.56 -1.25
N TYR A 66 -8.75 4.48 -2.57
CA TYR A 66 -8.49 3.27 -3.33
C TYR A 66 -7.43 3.46 -4.41
N PHE A 67 -7.29 4.68 -4.93
CA PHE A 67 -6.46 4.95 -6.10
C PHE A 67 -5.35 5.96 -5.75
N THR A 68 -4.18 5.74 -6.32
CA THR A 68 -3.14 6.78 -6.33
C THR A 68 -3.63 7.98 -7.14
N ASN A 69 -3.04 9.16 -6.90
CA ASN A 69 -3.39 10.36 -7.66
C ASN A 69 -3.15 10.18 -9.17
N GLU A 70 -2.10 9.46 -9.56
CA GLU A 70 -1.78 9.21 -10.97
C GLU A 70 -2.86 8.35 -11.64
N TYR A 71 -3.18 7.19 -11.06
CA TYR A 71 -4.24 6.31 -11.58
C TYR A 71 -5.60 7.02 -11.64
N LYS A 72 -5.96 7.71 -10.55
CA LYS A 72 -7.21 8.49 -10.45
C LYS A 72 -7.30 9.50 -11.60
N ASN A 73 -6.22 10.24 -11.88
CA ASN A 73 -6.21 11.24 -12.94
C ASN A 73 -6.41 10.63 -14.33
N LEU A 74 -5.81 9.46 -14.61
CA LEU A 74 -6.03 8.73 -15.87
C LEU A 74 -7.49 8.32 -16.01
N PHE A 75 -8.05 7.72 -14.95
CA PHE A 75 -9.46 7.32 -14.91
C PHE A 75 -10.41 8.50 -15.13
N LEU A 76 -10.22 9.60 -14.40
CA LEU A 76 -11.09 10.77 -14.51
C LEU A 76 -10.99 11.41 -15.90
N LYS A 77 -9.78 11.52 -16.45
CA LYS A 77 -9.56 12.10 -17.78
C LYS A 77 -10.36 11.40 -18.88
N GLU A 78 -10.44 10.07 -18.84
CA GLU A 78 -11.12 9.30 -19.89
C GLU A 78 -12.64 9.16 -19.64
N ASN A 79 -13.10 9.19 -18.38
CA ASN A 79 -14.47 8.79 -18.05
C ASN A 79 -15.37 9.92 -17.54
N ILE A 80 -14.83 11.04 -17.08
CA ILE A 80 -15.63 12.10 -16.46
C ILE A 80 -16.29 13.00 -17.51
N VAL A 81 -17.57 13.29 -17.31
CA VAL A 81 -18.33 14.24 -18.12
C VAL A 81 -18.83 15.36 -17.22
N LYS A 82 -18.69 16.60 -17.68
CA LYS A 82 -19.17 17.80 -16.96
C LYS A 82 -20.63 18.08 -17.31
N GLU A 83 -21.47 18.16 -16.28
CA GLU A 83 -22.86 18.60 -16.36
C GLU A 83 -23.08 19.83 -15.46
N GLY A 84 -23.19 21.01 -16.07
CA GLY A 84 -23.26 22.27 -15.32
C GLY A 84 -21.97 22.48 -14.51
N ASP A 85 -22.11 22.64 -13.19
CA ASP A 85 -20.98 22.80 -12.26
C ASP A 85 -20.55 21.48 -11.59
N LYS A 86 -21.11 20.35 -12.03
CA LYS A 86 -20.86 19.03 -11.47
C LYS A 86 -20.37 18.05 -12.54
N TYR A 87 -20.06 16.85 -12.11
CA TYR A 87 -19.47 15.81 -12.93
C TYR A 87 -20.13 14.45 -12.70
N VAL A 88 -20.11 13.61 -13.72
CA VAL A 88 -20.69 12.26 -13.70
C VAL A 88 -19.87 11.35 -14.64
N THR A 89 -19.88 10.04 -14.40
CA THR A 89 -19.40 9.05 -15.39
C THR A 89 -20.60 8.36 -16.02
N TYR A 90 -20.52 7.99 -17.29
CA TYR A 90 -21.56 7.16 -17.91
C TYR A 90 -21.04 5.76 -18.16
N GLY A 91 -21.93 4.77 -18.03
CA GLY A 91 -21.63 3.42 -18.47
C GLY A 91 -21.32 3.43 -19.98
N SER A 92 -20.22 2.80 -20.35
CA SER A 92 -19.72 2.73 -21.71
C SER A 92 -19.38 1.28 -22.04
N ASP A 93 -19.54 0.89 -23.31
CA ASP A 93 -19.05 -0.38 -23.83
C ASP A 93 -17.51 -0.42 -23.91
N SER A 94 -16.89 0.75 -23.86
CA SER A 94 -15.45 0.95 -23.69
C SER A 94 -15.22 1.72 -22.39
N ALA A 95 -14.64 1.08 -21.36
CA ALA A 95 -14.49 1.65 -20.03
C ALA A 95 -13.00 1.76 -19.61
N PRO A 96 -12.20 2.66 -20.24
CA PRO A 96 -10.77 2.77 -19.95
C PRO A 96 -10.49 3.01 -18.47
N TYR A 97 -9.48 2.34 -17.92
CA TYR A 97 -9.02 2.51 -16.53
C TYR A 97 -10.05 2.18 -15.44
N TYR A 98 -11.21 1.60 -15.78
CA TYR A 98 -11.97 0.85 -14.80
C TYR A 98 -11.16 -0.36 -14.34
N ILE A 99 -11.36 -0.79 -13.10
CA ILE A 99 -10.85 -2.08 -12.64
C ILE A 99 -11.43 -3.17 -13.56
N PRO A 100 -10.60 -4.07 -14.13
CA PRO A 100 -11.09 -5.16 -14.95
C PRO A 100 -12.15 -5.98 -14.23
N PHE A 101 -13.10 -6.50 -14.99
CA PHE A 101 -14.09 -7.45 -14.48
C PHE A 101 -13.46 -8.83 -14.31
N PHE A 102 -12.50 -8.94 -13.39
CA PHE A 102 -11.90 -10.21 -13.00
C PHE A 102 -12.97 -11.15 -12.46
N ASP A 103 -12.77 -12.46 -12.64
CA ASP A 103 -13.63 -13.48 -12.04
C ASP A 103 -13.57 -13.47 -10.50
N PHE A 104 -12.52 -12.89 -9.90
CA PHE A 104 -12.21 -12.94 -8.46
C PHE A 104 -12.29 -14.37 -7.88
N ALA A 105 -11.96 -15.34 -8.72
CA ALA A 105 -11.95 -16.76 -8.46
C ALA A 105 -10.62 -17.35 -8.93
N GLU A 106 -10.45 -18.67 -8.90
CA GLU A 106 -9.15 -19.35 -9.09
C GLU A 106 -8.29 -18.80 -10.24
N ALA A 107 -8.89 -18.41 -11.36
CA ALA A 107 -8.22 -17.82 -12.53
C ALA A 107 -7.52 -16.46 -12.27
N THR A 108 -7.95 -15.68 -11.28
CA THR A 108 -7.33 -14.41 -10.91
C THR A 108 -6.10 -14.65 -10.02
N GLU A 109 -4.92 -14.37 -10.55
CA GLU A 109 -3.66 -14.56 -9.82
C GLU A 109 -3.32 -13.33 -8.96
N VAL A 110 -2.80 -13.58 -7.75
CA VAL A 110 -2.33 -12.53 -6.84
C VAL A 110 -0.91 -12.85 -6.39
N LYS A 111 0.03 -11.95 -6.67
CA LYS A 111 1.45 -12.10 -6.29
C LYS A 111 1.87 -10.95 -5.37
N PHE A 112 2.25 -11.32 -4.16
CA PHE A 112 2.73 -10.39 -3.12
C PHE A 112 4.24 -10.20 -3.20
N PHE A 113 4.65 -8.95 -3.11
CA PHE A 113 6.03 -8.48 -2.94
C PHE A 113 6.05 -7.46 -1.80
N ASN A 114 7.24 -7.04 -1.34
CA ASN A 114 7.38 -6.25 -0.11
C ASN A 114 6.49 -4.99 -0.08
N GLU A 115 6.42 -4.23 -1.17
CA GLU A 115 5.64 -2.99 -1.28
C GLU A 115 4.71 -2.96 -2.50
N LYS A 116 4.52 -4.13 -3.14
CA LYS A 116 3.74 -4.28 -4.36
C LYS A 116 2.87 -5.52 -4.32
N ILE A 117 1.69 -5.42 -4.90
CA ILE A 117 0.83 -6.58 -5.16
C ILE A 117 0.41 -6.52 -6.62
N TYR A 118 0.71 -7.58 -7.36
CA TYR A 118 0.24 -7.74 -8.73
C TYR A 118 -0.99 -8.62 -8.71
N VAL A 119 -2.05 -8.16 -9.38
CA VAL A 119 -3.28 -8.91 -9.61
C VAL A 119 -3.48 -9.01 -11.12
N TYR A 120 -3.72 -10.20 -11.66
CA TYR A 120 -3.92 -10.35 -13.10
C TYR A 120 -4.75 -11.57 -13.45
N GLU A 121 -5.35 -11.52 -14.63
CA GLU A 121 -6.18 -12.58 -15.19
C GLU A 121 -6.03 -12.63 -16.71
N TYR A 122 -6.21 -13.83 -17.27
CA TYR A 122 -6.24 -14.03 -18.70
C TYR A 122 -7.66 -13.79 -19.22
N PHE A 123 -7.80 -12.89 -20.19
CA PHE A 123 -9.06 -12.62 -20.88
C PHE A 123 -9.02 -13.33 -22.23
N PRO A 124 -9.88 -14.35 -22.46
CA PRO A 124 -9.97 -15.02 -23.75
C PRO A 124 -10.53 -14.06 -24.80
N GLU A 125 -10.20 -14.28 -26.08
CA GLU A 125 -10.66 -13.40 -27.15
C GLU A 125 -12.19 -13.34 -27.18
N ASN A 126 -12.73 -12.15 -27.45
CA ASN A 126 -14.15 -11.94 -27.60
C ASN A 126 -14.40 -11.08 -28.83
N HIS A 127 -15.12 -11.66 -29.79
CA HIS A 127 -15.52 -10.98 -31.03
C HIS A 127 -17.03 -10.74 -31.08
N GLU A 128 -17.73 -10.92 -29.95
CA GLU A 128 -19.16 -10.67 -29.83
C GLU A 128 -19.45 -9.21 -29.46
N GLY A 129 -20.46 -8.62 -30.12
CA GLY A 129 -20.89 -7.25 -29.84
C GLY A 129 -20.16 -6.18 -30.65
N PRO A 130 -20.39 -4.89 -30.32
CA PRO A 130 -19.82 -3.76 -31.06
C PRO A 130 -18.33 -3.54 -30.79
N VAL A 131 -17.81 -4.09 -29.67
CA VAL A 131 -16.43 -3.97 -29.23
C VAL A 131 -15.87 -5.37 -29.01
N GLY A 132 -14.89 -5.76 -29.82
CA GLY A 132 -14.17 -7.03 -29.67
C GLY A 132 -12.70 -6.82 -29.32
N TYR A 133 -12.06 -7.87 -28.82
CA TYR A 133 -10.65 -7.88 -28.43
C TYR A 133 -10.02 -9.27 -28.63
N ASP A 134 -8.73 -9.27 -28.93
CA ASP A 134 -7.91 -10.48 -28.97
C ASP A 134 -7.62 -10.97 -27.55
N SER A 135 -7.22 -12.24 -27.41
CA SER A 135 -6.79 -12.77 -26.12
C SER A 135 -5.60 -12.01 -25.55
N HIS A 136 -5.67 -11.67 -24.27
CA HIS A 136 -4.60 -10.93 -23.60
C HIS A 136 -4.69 -11.13 -22.09
N TYR A 137 -3.66 -10.71 -21.37
CA TYR A 137 -3.76 -10.54 -19.93
C TYR A 137 -4.06 -9.09 -19.58
N GLU A 138 -4.92 -8.90 -18.58
CA GLU A 138 -5.07 -7.63 -17.88
C GLU A 138 -4.63 -7.79 -16.43
N GLY A 139 -4.14 -6.70 -15.84
CA GLY A 139 -3.75 -6.70 -14.46
C GLY A 139 -3.79 -5.32 -13.81
N LEU A 140 -3.59 -5.32 -12.50
CA LEU A 140 -3.44 -4.15 -11.67
C LEU A 140 -2.19 -4.28 -10.82
N LEU A 141 -1.48 -3.17 -10.67
CA LEU A 141 -0.46 -3.00 -9.64
C LEU A 141 -1.09 -2.24 -8.47
N LEU A 142 -0.91 -2.78 -7.26
CA LEU A 142 -1.20 -2.10 -6.02
C LEU A 142 0.12 -1.77 -5.33
N GLU A 143 0.23 -0.54 -4.82
CA GLU A 143 1.39 -0.04 -4.08
C GLU A 143 0.93 0.63 -2.78
N LYS A 144 1.84 0.70 -1.81
CA LYS A 144 1.59 1.43 -0.56
C LYS A 144 1.89 2.93 -0.74
N GLU A 145 0.89 3.75 -0.46
CA GLU A 145 1.03 5.19 -0.31
C GLU A 145 0.58 5.58 1.12
N ASN A 146 1.45 6.20 1.91
CA ASN A 146 1.16 6.60 3.30
C ASN A 146 0.54 5.47 4.15
N ASP A 147 1.18 4.29 4.13
CA ASP A 147 0.74 3.07 4.83
C ASP A 147 -0.62 2.51 4.41
N SER A 148 -1.17 2.96 3.27
CA SER A 148 -2.43 2.46 2.70
C SER A 148 -2.18 1.87 1.32
N TRP A 149 -2.72 0.68 1.07
CA TRP A 149 -2.68 0.07 -0.26
C TRP A 149 -3.61 0.80 -1.23
N LYS A 150 -3.10 1.06 -2.43
CA LYS A 150 -3.84 1.72 -3.51
C LYS A 150 -3.52 1.10 -4.85
N VAL A 151 -4.49 1.12 -5.76
CA VAL A 151 -4.27 0.81 -7.17
C VAL A 151 -3.43 1.94 -7.77
N SER A 152 -2.25 1.59 -8.28
CA SER A 152 -1.30 2.53 -8.87
C SER A 152 -1.19 2.43 -10.38
N GLU A 153 -1.37 1.24 -10.95
CA GLU A 153 -1.19 1.04 -12.40
C GLU A 153 -2.19 0.03 -12.97
N TYR A 154 -2.62 0.28 -14.22
CA TYR A 154 -3.35 -0.66 -15.05
C TYR A 154 -2.38 -1.32 -16.04
N LEU A 155 -2.31 -2.65 -16.02
CA LEU A 155 -1.36 -3.44 -16.79
C LEU A 155 -2.08 -4.10 -17.96
N TYR A 156 -1.97 -3.51 -19.15
CA TYR A 156 -2.59 -4.03 -20.37
C TYR A 156 -1.65 -4.91 -21.18
N ASN A 157 -2.15 -6.05 -21.66
CA ASN A 157 -1.43 -6.98 -22.55
C ASN A 157 -0.01 -7.28 -22.05
N MET A 158 0.08 -7.59 -20.76
CA MET A 158 1.33 -7.84 -20.07
C MET A 158 1.71 -9.33 -20.13
N GLU A 159 3.01 -9.61 -19.99
CA GLU A 159 3.55 -10.98 -19.92
C GLU A 159 3.85 -11.33 -18.44
N PRO A 160 2.96 -12.07 -17.74
CA PRO A 160 3.05 -12.20 -16.28
C PRO A 160 4.34 -12.89 -15.82
N GLU A 161 4.82 -13.89 -16.56
CA GLU A 161 6.04 -14.60 -16.18
C GLU A 161 7.27 -13.69 -16.17
N GLU A 162 7.40 -12.81 -17.17
CA GLU A 162 8.53 -11.89 -17.29
C GLU A 162 8.49 -10.81 -16.21
N MET A 163 7.32 -10.20 -16.01
CA MET A 163 7.10 -9.17 -15.01
C MET A 163 7.37 -9.69 -13.59
N ILE A 164 6.82 -10.86 -13.25
CA ILE A 164 7.00 -11.48 -11.93
C ILE A 164 8.45 -11.95 -11.74
N ARG A 165 9.13 -12.44 -12.80
CA ARG A 165 10.56 -12.79 -12.72
C ARG A 165 11.41 -11.56 -12.42
N ALA A 166 11.20 -10.46 -13.15
CA ALA A 166 11.94 -9.23 -12.97
C ALA A 166 11.77 -8.66 -11.55
N GLU A 167 10.55 -8.68 -11.00
CA GLU A 167 10.34 -8.19 -9.63
C GLU A 167 11.03 -9.09 -8.58
N ARG A 168 11.04 -10.41 -8.77
CA ARG A 168 11.77 -11.33 -7.88
C ARG A 168 13.28 -11.13 -7.92
N GLU A 169 13.84 -10.77 -9.08
CA GLU A 169 15.27 -10.45 -9.22
C GLU A 169 15.60 -9.16 -8.46
N LYS A 170 14.80 -8.10 -8.62
CA LYS A 170 14.95 -6.85 -7.87
C LYS A 170 14.92 -7.07 -6.35
N GLU A 171 13.97 -7.86 -5.84
CA GLU A 171 13.93 -8.14 -4.40
C GLU A 171 15.17 -8.89 -3.88
N LYS A 172 15.78 -9.75 -4.71
CA LYS A 172 17.01 -10.46 -4.33
C LYS A 172 18.18 -9.50 -4.28
N ASP A 173 18.32 -8.66 -5.29
CA ASP A 173 19.39 -7.65 -5.37
C ASP A 173 19.28 -6.66 -4.20
N ASP A 174 18.06 -6.22 -3.85
CA ASP A 174 17.82 -5.35 -2.70
C ASP A 174 18.15 -6.03 -1.37
N LYS A 175 17.82 -7.32 -1.22
CA LYS A 175 18.17 -8.10 -0.02
C LYS A 175 19.69 -8.27 0.10
N GLU A 176 20.38 -8.55 -0.99
CA GLU A 176 21.84 -8.69 -1.02
C GLU A 176 22.54 -7.35 -0.74
N ALA A 177 22.08 -6.26 -1.35
CA ALA A 177 22.58 -4.92 -1.08
C ALA A 177 22.40 -4.51 0.39
N ARG A 178 21.22 -4.79 0.97
CA ARG A 178 20.95 -4.53 2.41
C ARG A 178 21.82 -5.40 3.32
N TYR A 179 22.04 -6.67 2.97
CA TYR A 179 22.95 -7.54 3.72
C TYR A 179 24.38 -7.01 3.69
N ASN A 180 24.88 -6.64 2.51
CA ASN A 180 26.23 -6.09 2.35
C ASN A 180 26.40 -4.74 3.05
N LEU A 181 25.35 -3.90 3.11
CA LEU A 181 25.38 -2.65 3.87
C LEU A 181 25.48 -2.88 5.39
N VAL A 182 24.76 -3.87 5.92
CA VAL A 182 24.63 -4.10 7.37
C VAL A 182 25.74 -5.01 7.91
N PHE A 183 26.15 -6.01 7.14
CA PHE A 183 27.05 -7.09 7.57
C PHE A 183 28.27 -7.26 6.66
N GLY A 184 28.34 -6.55 5.52
CA GLY A 184 29.53 -6.57 4.69
C GLY A 184 30.69 -5.95 5.46
N GLU A 185 31.81 -6.66 5.56
CA GLU A 185 33.00 -6.07 6.14
C GLU A 185 33.37 -4.81 5.34
N PRO A 186 33.61 -3.66 6.00
CA PRO A 186 34.02 -2.48 5.26
C PRO A 186 35.32 -2.83 4.54
N ALA A 187 35.40 -2.54 3.23
CA ALA A 187 36.54 -2.84 2.36
C ALA A 187 37.90 -2.29 2.88
N PHE A 188 37.89 -1.50 3.94
CA PHE A 188 39.04 -1.06 4.72
C PHE A 188 39.71 -2.18 5.55
N VAL A 189 38.96 -3.15 6.09
CA VAL A 189 39.51 -4.23 6.95
C VAL A 189 40.39 -5.18 6.14
N ALA A 190 40.05 -5.41 4.87
CA ALA A 190 40.81 -6.28 3.98
C ALA A 190 42.22 -5.76 3.62
N ASN A 191 42.53 -4.48 3.90
CA ASN A 191 43.81 -3.84 3.58
C ASN A 191 44.58 -3.29 4.80
N LEU A 192 44.18 -3.64 6.02
CA LEU A 192 44.99 -3.35 7.19
C LEU A 192 46.05 -4.45 7.35
N GLU A 193 47.31 -4.12 7.04
CA GLU A 193 48.44 -4.91 7.54
C GLU A 193 48.31 -5.08 9.06
N PRO A 194 48.71 -6.22 9.64
CA PRO A 194 48.56 -6.47 11.06
C PRO A 194 49.52 -5.58 11.84
N ALA A 195 49.09 -4.36 12.16
CA ALA A 195 49.70 -3.56 13.20
C ALA A 195 49.38 -4.27 14.52
N SER A 196 50.40 -4.92 15.08
CA SER A 196 50.36 -5.51 16.39
C SER A 196 50.10 -4.43 17.44
N ASP A 197 48.85 -4.20 17.80
CA ASP A 197 48.50 -3.59 19.06
C ASP A 197 47.19 -4.18 19.58
N ARG A 198 47.22 -4.51 20.87
CA ARG A 198 46.25 -5.35 21.58
C ARG A 198 44.82 -4.81 21.40
N PHE A 199 43.99 -5.60 20.73
CA PHE A 199 42.54 -5.43 20.72
C PHE A 199 41.98 -5.85 22.09
N ASP A 200 41.51 -4.89 22.88
CA ASP A 200 40.80 -5.15 24.13
C ASP A 200 39.31 -5.33 23.82
N LEU A 201 38.83 -6.58 23.92
CA LEU A 201 37.46 -7.03 23.58
C LEU A 201 36.39 -6.61 24.62
N SER A 202 36.70 -5.67 25.51
CA SER A 202 35.82 -5.27 26.61
C SER A 202 34.89 -4.08 26.31
N THR A 203 34.85 -3.58 25.07
CA THR A 203 34.02 -2.40 24.73
C THR A 203 32.83 -2.74 23.85
N ASP A 204 31.64 -2.31 24.30
CA ASP A 204 30.34 -2.45 23.64
C ASP A 204 30.41 -1.97 22.17
N PRO A 205 29.92 -2.75 21.19
CA PRO A 205 29.92 -2.39 19.77
C PRO A 205 29.34 -1.01 19.45
N PHE A 206 28.44 -0.48 20.28
CA PHE A 206 27.91 0.89 20.11
C PHE A 206 28.97 1.96 20.34
N SER A 207 29.90 1.73 21.28
CA SER A 207 30.98 2.66 21.59
C SER A 207 32.04 2.73 20.49
N ALA A 208 32.27 1.61 19.78
CA ALA A 208 33.11 1.56 18.59
C ALA A 208 32.51 2.38 17.43
N PHE A 209 31.19 2.27 17.23
CA PHE A 209 30.46 3.06 16.24
C PHE A 209 30.54 4.57 16.53
N LEU A 210 30.36 4.98 17.79
CA LEU A 210 30.43 6.41 18.16
C LEU A 210 31.83 7.00 17.95
N ARG A 211 32.90 6.24 18.25
CA ARG A 211 34.27 6.69 17.97
C ARG A 211 34.52 6.82 16.47
N TYR A 212 34.04 5.86 15.67
CA TYR A 212 34.11 5.94 14.22
C TYR A 212 33.39 7.20 13.72
N ALA A 213 32.13 7.42 14.08
CA ALA A 213 31.35 8.61 13.69
C ALA A 213 32.04 9.94 14.08
N SER A 214 32.70 9.98 15.25
CA SER A 214 33.46 11.16 15.70
C SER A 214 34.74 11.41 14.91
N SER A 215 35.35 10.37 14.32
CA SER A 215 36.59 10.48 13.55
C SER A 215 36.38 10.98 12.11
N ILE A 216 35.19 10.72 11.54
CA ILE A 216 34.79 11.17 10.19
C ILE A 216 34.15 12.55 10.20
N SER A 217 33.62 12.99 11.34
CA SER A 217 33.07 14.34 11.52
C SER A 217 34.09 15.23 12.24
N GLY A 218 35.01 15.82 11.48
CA GLY A 218 35.94 16.82 12.01
C GLY A 218 35.18 17.99 12.66
N HIS A 219 35.11 17.98 14.00
CA HIS A 219 34.60 18.99 14.94
C HIS A 219 33.13 19.46 14.80
N HIS A 220 32.29 19.04 15.77
CA HIS A 220 31.65 19.86 16.85
C HIS A 220 30.25 19.30 17.21
N TRP A 221 30.12 18.53 18.30
CA TRP A 221 28.82 18.19 18.91
C TRP A 221 28.89 18.40 20.42
N GLY A 222 28.69 19.65 20.85
CA GLY A 222 28.56 20.03 22.25
C GLY A 222 27.14 20.03 22.80
N GLU A 223 26.12 19.60 22.05
CA GLU A 223 24.72 19.96 22.38
C GLU A 223 23.70 18.81 22.54
N TYR A 224 24.10 17.54 22.51
CA TYR A 224 23.13 16.41 22.61
C TYR A 224 23.11 15.69 23.96
N GLN A 225 23.71 16.27 25.01
CA GLN A 225 23.59 15.73 26.37
C GLN A 225 22.28 16.12 27.08
N ALA A 226 21.43 16.97 26.49
CA ALA A 226 20.19 17.44 27.12
C ALA A 226 18.94 16.60 26.79
N PHE A 227 18.97 15.71 25.80
CA PHE A 227 17.75 15.00 25.37
C PHE A 227 17.53 13.64 26.08
N PHE A 228 18.58 13.05 26.68
CA PHE A 228 18.49 11.71 27.29
C PHE A 228 18.53 11.70 28.83
N LYS A 229 18.38 12.85 29.49
CA LYS A 229 18.42 12.94 30.97
C LYS A 229 17.05 13.12 31.64
N SER A 230 15.94 12.96 30.92
CA SER A 230 14.58 13.13 31.49
C SER A 230 13.82 11.82 31.72
N GLY A 231 14.53 10.70 31.88
CA GLY A 231 13.91 9.38 31.96
C GLY A 231 14.47 8.49 33.06
N GLU A 232 14.79 9.02 34.25
CA GLU A 232 15.05 8.20 35.44
C GLU A 232 15.03 9.05 36.73
N SER A 233 14.57 8.44 37.84
CA SER A 233 14.33 8.97 39.20
C SER A 233 12.89 9.45 39.44
N GLU A 234 11.93 8.56 39.68
CA GLU A 234 11.56 7.98 41.00
C GLU A 234 11.19 8.99 42.11
N SER A 235 10.00 8.69 42.64
CA SER A 235 9.43 9.00 43.94
C SER A 235 10.36 9.48 45.05
N GLU A 236 9.97 10.58 45.70
CA GLU A 236 10.09 10.67 47.15
C GLU A 236 8.89 11.40 47.75
N ILE A 237 8.37 10.79 48.81
CA ILE A 237 7.21 11.17 49.61
C ILE A 237 7.73 12.08 50.73
N ALA A 238 6.92 13.07 51.15
CA ALA A 238 6.58 13.35 52.56
C ALA A 238 6.63 14.85 52.99
N LEU A 239 5.48 15.24 53.58
CA LEU A 239 5.26 16.20 54.68
C LEU A 239 5.21 17.69 54.36
N GLU A 240 3.98 18.22 54.23
CA GLU A 240 3.29 18.96 55.30
C GLU A 240 1.78 18.69 55.27
#